data_AF-A0A7R9D8Z7-F1
#
_entry.id   AF-A0A7R9D8Z7-F1
#
_cell.length_a   1.000
_cell.length_b   1.000
_cell.length_c   1.000
_cell.angle_alpha   90.00
_cell.angle_beta   90.00
_cell.angle_gamma   90.00
#
_symmetry.space_group_name_H-M   'P 1'
#
loop_
_entity.id
_entity.type
_entity.pdbx_description
1 polymer ?
#
loop_
_entity_poly.entity_id
_entity_poly.type
_entity_poly.pdbx_seq_one_letter_code
_entity_poly.pdbx_strand_id
1 'polypeptide(L)'
;MSKTFLYAINMTDLRKCKLTHKGLEYAGPVSKTAGGIRCQFWDTTNPIHKPAEGIDDTNFPDGTKKAARNFCRNPTGKEDGPWCYSMDANLREDFCDVPLCIFTECRLSGPGVEYGGKVKKAGSDVECEDWDDEDRPVLFPNTKFPDESRRYARSRCRNPDGDPGGPWCFIENEDTEKEERNYCDIPFCDDQVMAQWLMALHLHYTLRQLMEESGSKSWPDCVMYSTVNGEPVVHNLFTSLNTSLNNLTIGLKLWEPSMWSGAKVYLALSAIASPATGEQLSKWGAGIEITIGNTGSGLSAGSKDKDDDAELTPTPGIISGSKWSWFWLSWGGGFITLGKEGTIKPITIDEYVEENNILGLKPGSFQYYSIAGTGVLWSLPFCEKGISLD
;
A
#
# COMPACT_ATOMS: atom_id res chain seq x y z
N MET A 1 31.96 12.74 27.27
CA MET A 1 31.06 13.78 26.75
C MET A 1 30.78 13.48 25.28
N SER A 2 29.70 12.76 24.99
CA SER A 2 29.20 12.62 23.61
C SER A 2 27.89 13.40 23.56
N LYS A 3 27.88 14.52 22.83
CA LYS A 3 26.69 15.34 22.63
C LYS A 3 25.80 14.63 21.62
N THR A 4 24.81 13.88 22.09
CA THR A 4 23.75 13.34 21.23
C THR A 4 22.91 14.51 20.74
N PHE A 5 23.05 14.84 19.46
CA PHE A 5 22.16 15.77 18.77
C PHE A 5 20.77 15.13 18.69
N LEU A 6 19.85 15.61 19.52
CA LEU A 6 18.41 15.35 19.39
C LEU A 6 17.93 16.10 18.15
N TYR A 7 17.72 15.39 17.04
CA TYR A 7 16.95 15.93 15.92
C TYR A 7 15.49 15.99 16.35
N ALA A 8 14.93 17.21 16.41
CA ALA A 8 13.51 17.42 16.60
C ALA A 8 12.77 16.96 15.33
N ILE A 9 12.28 15.72 15.34
CA ILE A 9 11.43 15.20 14.26
C ILE A 9 10.00 15.68 14.52
N ASN A 10 9.48 16.50 13.61
CA ASN A 10 8.11 17.03 13.66
C ASN A 10 7.12 15.88 13.41
N MET A 11 6.26 15.57 14.38
CA MET A 11 5.36 14.42 14.31
C MET A 11 4.13 14.70 13.42
N THR A 12 4.14 14.26 12.17
CA THR A 12 3.00 14.41 11.25
C THR A 12 1.88 13.42 11.61
N ASP A 13 0.81 13.91 12.22
CA ASP A 13 -0.40 13.12 12.51
C ASP A 13 -1.15 12.81 11.20
N LEU A 14 -1.09 11.56 10.72
CA LEU A 14 -1.75 11.09 9.50
C LEU A 14 -3.28 11.19 9.54
N ARG A 15 -3.88 11.53 10.67
CA ARG A 15 -5.31 11.87 10.75
C ARG A 15 -5.59 13.32 10.35
N LYS A 16 -4.57 14.16 10.17
CA LYS A 16 -4.73 15.58 9.83
C LYS A 16 -4.46 15.88 8.36
N CYS A 17 -3.91 14.93 7.63
CA CYS A 17 -3.43 15.14 6.27
C CYS A 17 -3.58 13.86 5.43
N LYS A 18 -3.51 14.00 4.11
CA LYS A 18 -3.54 12.90 3.14
C LYS A 18 -2.15 12.63 2.56
N LEU A 19 -1.87 11.38 2.21
CA LEU A 19 -0.62 10.93 1.61
C LEU A 19 -0.67 10.93 0.08
N THR A 20 -1.86 10.93 -0.53
CA THR A 20 -2.04 11.02 -1.99
C THR A 20 -2.92 12.19 -2.37
N HIS A 21 -2.87 12.63 -3.63
CA HIS A 21 -3.78 13.66 -4.15
C HIS A 21 -5.25 13.26 -3.98
N LYS A 22 -5.56 11.99 -4.26
CA LYS A 22 -6.91 11.40 -4.10
C LYS A 22 -7.32 11.24 -2.65
N GLY A 23 -6.38 11.06 -1.73
CA GLY A 23 -6.65 10.88 -0.31
C GLY A 23 -7.59 9.70 -0.02
N LEU A 24 -7.43 8.59 -0.76
CA LEU A 24 -8.27 7.40 -0.56
C LEU A 24 -7.99 6.73 0.78
N GLU A 25 -6.75 6.84 1.25
CA GLU A 25 -6.28 6.41 2.55
C GLU A 25 -6.69 7.32 3.72
N TYR A 26 -7.23 8.51 3.44
CA TYR A 26 -7.48 9.51 4.47
C TYR A 26 -8.62 9.09 5.42
N ALA A 27 -8.26 8.80 6.66
CA ALA A 27 -9.19 8.41 7.74
C ALA A 27 -9.31 9.47 8.85
N GLY A 28 -9.02 10.74 8.54
CA GLY A 28 -9.03 11.84 9.51
C GLY A 28 -10.42 12.35 9.89
N PRO A 29 -10.54 13.25 10.89
CA PRO A 29 -11.81 13.69 11.45
C PRO A 29 -12.40 14.95 10.79
N VAL A 30 -11.83 15.44 9.68
CA VAL A 30 -12.39 16.59 8.95
C VAL A 30 -13.82 16.26 8.52
N SER A 31 -14.78 17.11 8.89
CA SER A 31 -16.23 16.91 8.71
C SER A 31 -16.92 18.16 8.17
N LYS A 32 -16.14 19.02 7.50
CA LYS A 32 -16.63 20.19 6.79
C LYS A 32 -16.00 20.23 5.41
N THR A 33 -16.75 20.72 4.45
CA THR A 33 -16.28 20.98 3.08
C THR A 33 -15.32 22.17 3.07
N ALA A 34 -14.62 22.40 1.96
CA ALA A 34 -13.72 23.54 1.77
C ALA A 34 -14.47 24.88 1.95
N GLY A 35 -15.75 24.93 1.55
CA GLY A 35 -16.66 26.05 1.80
C GLY A 35 -17.12 26.20 3.26
N GLY A 36 -16.68 25.32 4.17
CA GLY A 36 -17.03 25.35 5.59
C GLY A 36 -18.40 24.73 5.92
N ILE A 37 -19.07 24.10 4.95
CA ILE A 37 -20.38 23.50 5.14
C ILE A 37 -20.22 22.16 5.87
N ARG A 38 -21.09 21.89 6.85
CA ARG A 38 -21.04 20.64 7.61
C ARG A 38 -21.40 19.45 6.72
N CYS A 39 -20.64 18.38 6.86
CA CYS A 39 -20.92 17.12 6.19
C CYS A 39 -22.11 16.37 6.81
N GLN A 40 -22.92 15.77 5.95
CA GLN A 40 -23.92 14.75 6.28
C GLN A 40 -23.23 13.44 6.66
N PHE A 41 -23.87 12.65 7.52
CA PHE A 41 -23.41 11.29 7.83
C PHE A 41 -23.57 10.36 6.63
N TRP A 42 -22.57 9.50 6.39
CA TRP A 42 -22.58 8.50 5.33
C TRP A 42 -23.64 7.41 5.55
N ASP A 43 -23.90 7.08 6.82
CA ASP A 43 -24.87 6.05 7.24
C ASP A 43 -26.04 6.69 8.02
N THR A 44 -26.75 7.62 7.39
CA THR A 44 -27.95 8.24 7.98
C THR A 44 -29.23 7.64 7.42
N THR A 45 -30.21 7.41 8.30
CA THR A 45 -31.52 6.86 7.93
C THR A 45 -32.39 7.87 7.18
N ASN A 46 -32.18 9.17 7.42
CA ASN A 46 -32.94 10.28 6.81
C ASN A 46 -31.97 11.30 6.20
N PRO A 47 -31.35 11.01 5.04
CA PRO A 47 -30.40 11.91 4.41
C PRO A 47 -31.10 13.12 3.76
N ILE A 48 -30.42 14.28 3.79
CA ILE A 48 -30.74 15.42 2.91
C ILE A 48 -30.44 15.03 1.46
N HIS A 49 -29.26 14.44 1.24
CA HIS A 49 -28.82 13.93 -0.06
C HIS A 49 -28.68 12.42 -0.04
N LYS A 50 -29.44 11.73 -0.91
CA LYS A 50 -29.33 10.28 -1.07
C LYS A 50 -27.90 9.92 -1.53
N PRO A 51 -27.23 8.98 -0.82
CA PRO A 51 -25.96 8.44 -1.27
C PRO A 51 -26.07 7.89 -2.70
N ALA A 52 -25.05 8.15 -3.51
CA ALA A 52 -24.93 7.61 -4.86
C ALA A 52 -24.91 6.08 -4.84
N GLU A 53 -25.47 5.48 -5.90
CA GLU A 53 -25.38 4.05 -6.14
C GLU A 53 -23.91 3.65 -6.36
N GLY A 54 -23.51 2.51 -5.82
CA GLY A 54 -22.12 2.01 -5.92
C GLY A 54 -21.17 2.47 -4.79
N ILE A 55 -21.64 3.19 -3.77
CA ILE A 55 -20.86 3.48 -2.56
C ILE A 55 -21.17 2.44 -1.47
N ASP A 56 -20.25 1.49 -1.31
CA ASP A 56 -20.31 0.41 -0.33
C ASP A 56 -19.32 0.63 0.84
N ASP A 57 -19.42 -0.22 1.87
CA ASP A 57 -18.56 -0.15 3.06
C ASP A 57 -17.08 -0.43 2.74
N THR A 58 -16.80 -1.24 1.71
CA THR A 58 -15.45 -1.57 1.25
C THR A 58 -14.78 -0.41 0.51
N ASN A 59 -15.49 0.70 0.25
CA ASN A 59 -14.92 1.91 -0.32
C ASN A 59 -14.50 2.94 0.76
N PHE A 60 -14.64 2.62 2.05
CA PHE A 60 -14.22 3.50 3.13
C PHE A 60 -12.93 3.00 3.79
N PRO A 61 -11.91 3.86 3.99
CA PRO A 61 -10.71 3.49 4.74
C PRO A 61 -11.01 3.14 6.21
N ASP A 62 -12.18 3.55 6.73
CA ASP A 62 -12.68 3.18 8.06
C ASP A 62 -13.30 1.77 8.12
N GLY A 63 -13.42 1.09 6.99
CA GLY A 63 -14.02 -0.23 6.84
C GLY A 63 -15.56 -0.24 6.77
N THR A 64 -16.24 0.83 7.20
CA THR A 64 -17.69 0.99 7.04
C THR A 64 -18.11 2.46 6.93
N LYS A 65 -19.25 2.74 6.28
CA LYS A 65 -19.89 4.06 6.27
C LYS A 65 -20.19 4.58 7.68
N LYS A 66 -20.61 3.69 8.57
CA LYS A 66 -20.92 4.01 9.96
C LYS A 66 -19.69 4.49 10.73
N ALA A 67 -18.56 3.82 10.56
CA ALA A 67 -17.28 4.21 11.17
C ALA A 67 -16.73 5.52 10.59
N ALA A 68 -16.94 5.77 9.29
CA ALA A 68 -16.60 7.03 8.64
C ALA A 68 -17.45 8.23 9.13
N ARG A 69 -18.57 7.98 9.83
CA ARG A 69 -19.46 9.00 10.40
C ARG A 69 -19.88 10.03 9.34
N ASN A 70 -19.50 11.29 9.51
CA ASN A 70 -19.66 12.37 8.55
C ASN A 70 -18.30 12.96 8.15
N PHE A 71 -17.23 12.18 8.28
CA PHE A 71 -15.89 12.64 7.93
C PHE A 71 -15.68 12.60 6.41
N CYS A 72 -14.83 13.47 5.91
CA CYS A 72 -14.51 13.57 4.50
C CYS A 72 -13.76 12.33 4.01
N ARG A 73 -14.25 11.71 2.94
CA ARG A 73 -13.72 10.47 2.36
C ARG A 73 -13.82 10.54 0.85
N ASN A 74 -13.12 9.67 0.15
CA ASN A 74 -13.18 9.63 -1.31
C ASN A 74 -13.60 8.25 -1.84
N PRO A 75 -14.78 7.73 -1.46
CA PRO A 75 -15.17 6.36 -1.85
C PRO A 75 -15.26 6.16 -3.36
N THR A 76 -15.39 7.23 -4.14
CA THR A 76 -15.51 7.22 -5.60
C THR A 76 -14.20 7.49 -6.35
N GLY A 77 -13.06 7.66 -5.66
CA GLY A 77 -11.76 7.82 -6.34
C GLY A 77 -11.55 9.13 -7.11
N LYS A 78 -12.24 10.23 -6.74
CA LYS A 78 -12.15 11.53 -7.42
C LYS A 78 -10.74 12.14 -7.32
N GLU A 79 -10.27 12.77 -8.39
CA GLU A 79 -8.90 13.34 -8.47
C GLU A 79 -8.67 14.54 -7.53
N ASP A 80 -9.73 15.27 -7.17
CA ASP A 80 -9.63 16.45 -6.31
C ASP A 80 -9.54 16.11 -4.81
N GLY A 81 -9.79 14.85 -4.45
CA GLY A 81 -9.53 14.32 -3.11
C GLY A 81 -10.77 14.01 -2.27
N PRO A 82 -10.63 13.97 -0.93
CA PRO A 82 -11.73 13.69 -0.02
C PRO A 82 -12.88 14.68 -0.14
N TRP A 83 -14.10 14.16 -0.09
CA TRP A 83 -15.34 14.93 -0.18
C TRP A 83 -16.37 14.40 0.82
N CYS A 84 -17.51 15.06 0.94
CA CYS A 84 -18.65 14.55 1.68
C CYS A 84 -19.96 15.05 1.09
N TYR A 85 -21.06 14.38 1.41
CA TYR A 85 -22.39 14.97 1.20
C TYR A 85 -22.54 16.17 2.12
N SER A 86 -23.05 17.28 1.59
CA SER A 86 -23.21 18.52 2.34
C SER A 86 -24.56 18.56 3.06
N MET A 87 -24.65 19.29 4.17
CA MET A 87 -25.94 19.53 4.84
C MET A 87 -26.77 20.65 4.19
N ASP A 88 -26.27 21.30 3.15
CA ASP A 88 -27.02 22.27 2.34
C ASP A 88 -27.83 21.55 1.26
N ALA A 89 -29.14 21.73 1.25
CA ALA A 89 -30.05 21.12 0.28
C ALA A 89 -29.78 21.53 -1.18
N ASN A 90 -29.10 22.65 -1.43
CA ASN A 90 -28.75 23.12 -2.76
C ASN A 90 -27.37 22.65 -3.24
N LEU A 91 -26.55 22.07 -2.35
CA LEU A 91 -25.22 21.58 -2.66
C LEU A 91 -25.10 20.12 -2.23
N ARG A 92 -25.20 19.21 -3.20
CA ARG A 92 -25.26 17.76 -2.94
C ARG A 92 -24.01 17.25 -2.23
N GLU A 93 -22.86 17.51 -2.82
CA GLU A 93 -21.55 17.08 -2.38
C GLU A 93 -20.56 18.20 -2.64
N ASP A 94 -19.51 18.26 -1.83
CA ASP A 94 -18.44 19.25 -1.98
C ASP A 94 -17.14 18.66 -1.43
N PHE A 95 -16.02 19.12 -1.97
CA PHE A 95 -14.70 18.66 -1.58
C PHE A 95 -14.30 19.23 -0.23
N CYS A 96 -13.44 18.53 0.48
CA CYS A 96 -12.88 18.96 1.74
C CYS A 96 -11.44 19.41 1.57
N ASP A 97 -11.08 20.47 2.28
CA ASP A 97 -9.71 20.98 2.29
C ASP A 97 -8.86 20.15 3.26
N VAL A 98 -8.35 19.02 2.76
CA VAL A 98 -7.46 18.13 3.50
C VAL A 98 -6.04 18.32 2.95
N PRO A 99 -5.09 18.85 3.77
CA PRO A 99 -3.74 19.14 3.31
C PRO A 99 -2.96 17.86 3.03
N LEU A 100 -1.95 17.95 2.16
CA LEU A 100 -0.95 16.90 2.02
C LEU A 100 -0.12 16.80 3.30
N CYS A 101 0.27 15.59 3.66
CA CYS A 101 1.27 15.41 4.69
C CYS A 101 2.63 15.92 4.18
N ILE A 102 3.51 16.32 5.11
CA ILE A 102 4.85 16.79 4.76
C ILE A 102 5.86 15.85 5.41
N PHE A 103 6.64 15.16 4.59
CA PHE A 103 7.74 14.29 5.02
C PHE A 103 9.06 14.74 4.40
N THR A 104 10.06 15.05 5.24
CA THR A 104 11.30 15.68 4.77
C THR A 104 12.43 14.70 4.46
N GLU A 105 12.42 13.53 5.08
CA GLU A 105 13.53 12.58 5.00
C GLU A 105 13.36 11.57 3.86
N CYS A 106 12.11 11.19 3.55
CA CYS A 106 11.79 10.03 2.74
C CYS A 106 10.32 10.10 2.26
N ARG A 107 9.94 9.24 1.31
CA ARG A 107 8.55 9.07 0.88
C ARG A 107 7.87 7.89 1.61
N LEU A 108 6.60 8.04 1.94
CA LEU A 108 5.76 6.99 2.50
C LEU A 108 4.96 6.26 1.42
N SER A 109 4.39 7.01 0.48
CA SER A 109 3.61 6.51 -0.65
C SER A 109 4.50 6.27 -1.88
N GLY A 110 4.07 5.41 -2.81
CA GLY A 110 4.77 5.20 -4.09
C GLY A 110 4.98 6.51 -4.86
N PRO A 111 3.90 7.27 -5.15
CA PRO A 111 4.03 8.57 -5.79
C PRO A 111 4.89 9.55 -4.97
N GLY A 112 4.86 9.50 -3.64
CA GLY A 112 5.64 10.40 -2.81
C GLY A 112 5.20 11.86 -2.94
N VAL A 113 3.91 12.13 -3.17
CA VAL A 113 3.36 13.49 -3.28
C VAL A 113 3.49 14.26 -1.96
N GLU A 114 3.58 13.53 -0.84
CA GLU A 114 3.82 14.04 0.50
C GLU A 114 5.29 14.38 0.79
N TYR A 115 6.21 14.09 -0.15
CA TYR A 115 7.63 14.35 0.03
C TYR A 115 7.91 15.87 -0.03
N GLY A 116 8.14 16.45 1.14
CA GLY A 116 8.51 17.85 1.35
C GLY A 116 10.01 18.05 1.62
N GLY A 117 10.83 17.04 1.35
CA GLY A 117 12.27 17.08 1.64
C GLY A 117 13.07 18.05 0.79
N LYS A 118 14.39 18.06 0.99
CA LYS A 118 15.31 19.05 0.42
C LYS A 118 16.14 18.56 -0.76
N VAL A 119 15.90 17.35 -1.28
CA VAL A 119 16.62 16.86 -2.46
C VAL A 119 16.32 17.75 -3.66
N LYS A 120 17.37 18.12 -4.41
CA LYS A 120 17.33 19.03 -5.57
C LYS A 120 18.05 18.45 -6.79
N LYS A 121 18.28 17.13 -6.79
CA LYS A 121 18.99 16.43 -7.85
C LYS A 121 18.15 15.28 -8.36
N ALA A 122 18.15 15.12 -9.68
CA ALA A 122 17.48 14.03 -10.38
C ALA A 122 18.47 13.11 -11.09
N GLY A 123 18.07 11.86 -11.32
CA GLY A 123 18.87 10.85 -12.04
C GLY A 123 20.32 10.75 -11.55
N SER A 124 21.26 10.83 -12.49
CA SER A 124 22.72 10.82 -12.25
C SER A 124 23.25 12.18 -11.75
N ASP A 125 22.67 12.71 -10.68
CA ASP A 125 23.09 13.97 -10.02
C ASP A 125 22.88 15.28 -10.79
N VAL A 126 21.90 15.32 -11.71
CA VAL A 126 21.53 16.54 -12.46
C VAL A 126 20.76 17.52 -11.57
N GLU A 127 21.14 18.80 -11.57
CA GLU A 127 20.49 19.83 -10.75
C GLU A 127 19.08 20.16 -11.27
N CYS A 128 18.14 20.26 -10.34
CA CYS A 128 16.76 20.62 -10.64
C CYS A 128 16.60 22.13 -10.87
N GLU A 129 15.67 22.49 -11.75
CA GLU A 129 15.19 23.86 -11.95
C GLU A 129 14.11 24.27 -10.92
N ASP A 130 13.90 25.58 -10.74
CA ASP A 130 12.93 26.11 -9.78
C ASP A 130 11.49 25.94 -10.30
N TRP A 131 10.58 25.42 -9.47
CA TRP A 131 9.16 25.23 -9.82
C TRP A 131 8.41 26.54 -10.09
N ASP A 132 8.87 27.66 -9.53
CA ASP A 132 8.26 28.99 -9.66
C ASP A 132 9.02 29.88 -10.64
N ASP A 133 9.45 29.30 -11.76
CA ASP A 133 10.05 30.02 -12.88
C ASP A 133 9.00 30.88 -13.59
N GLU A 134 9.32 32.16 -13.80
CA GLU A 134 8.42 33.14 -14.45
C GLU A 134 8.23 32.86 -15.95
N ASP A 135 9.21 32.23 -16.60
CA ASP A 135 9.15 31.90 -18.02
C ASP A 135 8.36 30.59 -18.29
N ARG A 136 8.08 29.80 -17.24
CA ARG A 136 7.34 28.55 -17.34
C ARG A 136 5.83 28.75 -17.16
N PRO A 137 4.97 28.14 -18.01
CA PRO A 137 3.53 28.14 -17.75
C PRO A 137 3.22 27.42 -16.43
N VAL A 138 2.20 27.91 -15.72
CA VAL A 138 1.73 27.29 -14.50
C VAL A 138 1.02 25.96 -14.82
N LEU A 139 1.76 24.86 -14.67
CA LEU A 139 1.25 23.50 -14.94
C LEU A 139 0.47 22.91 -13.76
N PHE A 140 0.89 23.20 -12.53
CA PHE A 140 0.33 22.60 -11.32
C PHE A 140 -0.05 23.66 -10.30
N PRO A 141 -1.26 23.62 -9.71
CA PRO A 141 -1.66 24.55 -8.68
C PRO A 141 -0.87 24.31 -7.38
N ASN A 142 -0.75 25.36 -6.56
CA ASN A 142 -0.01 25.34 -5.30
C ASN A 142 -0.47 24.25 -4.31
N THR A 143 -1.75 23.87 -4.36
CA THR A 143 -2.34 22.83 -3.51
C THR A 143 -1.83 21.42 -3.82
N LYS A 144 -1.17 21.21 -4.96
CA LYS A 144 -0.54 19.94 -5.33
C LYS A 144 0.88 19.80 -4.79
N PHE A 145 1.39 20.81 -4.09
CA PHE A 145 2.71 20.77 -3.46
C PHE A 145 2.55 20.55 -1.95
N PRO A 146 3.35 19.66 -1.33
CA PRO A 146 3.39 19.53 0.12
C PRO A 146 3.87 20.80 0.81
N ASP A 147 4.62 21.67 0.11
CA ASP A 147 5.03 22.99 0.60
C ASP A 147 3.92 24.06 0.53
N GLU A 148 2.72 23.69 0.09
CA GLU A 148 1.57 24.57 -0.17
C GLU A 148 1.84 25.66 -1.24
N SER A 149 3.01 25.64 -1.89
CA SER A 149 3.38 26.59 -2.93
C SER A 149 4.57 26.13 -3.77
N ARG A 150 4.52 26.39 -5.08
CA ARG A 150 5.68 26.24 -5.99
C ARG A 150 6.88 27.05 -5.52
N ARG A 151 6.63 28.29 -5.07
CA ARG A 151 7.66 29.20 -4.56
C ARG A 151 8.43 28.65 -3.36
N TYR A 152 7.77 27.87 -2.50
CA TYR A 152 8.41 27.22 -1.35
C TYR A 152 9.07 25.89 -1.72
N ALA A 153 8.53 25.20 -2.73
CA ALA A 153 9.14 24.00 -3.30
C ALA A 153 10.51 24.31 -3.94
N ARG A 154 10.70 25.50 -4.54
CA ARG A 154 11.97 25.93 -5.16
C ARG A 154 12.44 24.93 -6.21
N SER A 155 13.72 24.59 -6.25
CA SER A 155 14.26 23.51 -7.08
C SER A 155 14.25 22.13 -6.41
N ARG A 156 13.34 21.86 -5.49
CA ARG A 156 13.32 20.56 -4.78
C ARG A 156 12.46 19.55 -5.51
N CYS A 157 12.83 18.28 -5.46
CA CYS A 157 12.06 17.19 -6.05
C CYS A 157 10.65 17.11 -5.46
N ARG A 158 9.62 17.09 -6.31
CA ARG A 158 8.20 17.02 -5.92
C ARG A 158 7.42 16.15 -6.90
N ASN A 159 6.22 15.75 -6.50
CA ASN A 159 5.33 15.02 -7.38
C ASN A 159 3.94 15.68 -7.45
N PRO A 160 3.81 16.82 -8.13
CA PRO A 160 2.54 17.55 -8.17
C PRO A 160 1.47 16.90 -9.06
N ASP A 161 1.85 16.02 -9.98
CA ASP A 161 0.93 15.25 -10.83
C ASP A 161 0.55 13.89 -10.23
N GLY A 162 1.25 13.43 -9.20
CA GLY A 162 1.00 12.12 -8.60
C GLY A 162 1.50 10.96 -9.47
N ASP A 163 2.53 11.20 -10.26
CA ASP A 163 3.15 10.21 -11.13
C ASP A 163 3.65 8.99 -10.31
N PRO A 164 3.35 7.75 -10.72
CA PRO A 164 3.78 6.56 -9.99
C PRO A 164 5.30 6.38 -9.94
N GLY A 165 6.06 7.01 -10.84
CA GLY A 165 7.53 7.01 -10.84
C GLY A 165 8.14 7.67 -9.61
N GLY A 166 7.38 8.53 -8.91
CA GLY A 166 7.82 9.18 -7.68
C GLY A 166 8.13 10.67 -7.86
N PRO A 167 8.76 11.31 -6.85
CA PRO A 167 9.19 12.70 -6.95
C PRO A 167 10.15 12.93 -8.12
N TRP A 168 9.93 14.01 -8.84
CA TRP A 168 10.71 14.43 -10.00
C TRP A 168 10.95 15.93 -9.95
N CYS A 169 11.70 16.46 -10.91
CA CYS A 169 11.84 17.89 -11.13
C CYS A 169 12.12 18.17 -12.62
N PHE A 170 12.05 19.44 -12.99
CA PHE A 170 12.53 19.91 -14.28
C PHE A 170 14.05 19.99 -14.27
N ILE A 171 14.67 19.62 -15.39
CA ILE A 171 16.11 19.70 -15.63
C ILE A 171 16.35 20.31 -17.01
N GLU A 172 17.48 21.00 -17.17
CA GLU A 172 17.95 21.48 -18.46
C GLU A 172 18.68 20.33 -19.17
N ASN A 173 18.22 19.96 -20.36
CA ASN A 173 18.88 18.95 -21.18
C ASN A 173 20.08 19.57 -21.91
N GLU A 174 21.30 19.14 -21.60
CA GLU A 174 22.54 19.71 -22.17
C GLU A 174 22.64 19.59 -23.70
N ASP A 175 22.00 18.59 -24.32
CA ASP A 175 22.07 18.35 -25.76
C ASP A 175 21.06 19.20 -26.54
N THR A 176 19.91 19.48 -25.94
CA THR A 176 18.78 20.13 -26.61
C THR A 176 18.48 21.52 -26.10
N GLU A 177 19.11 21.94 -25.00
CA GLU A 177 18.83 23.19 -24.26
C GLU A 177 17.33 23.34 -23.94
N LYS A 178 16.66 22.21 -23.70
CA LYS A 178 15.24 22.16 -23.38
C LYS A 178 15.02 21.62 -21.99
N GLU A 179 14.01 22.17 -21.35
CA GLU A 179 13.51 21.68 -20.09
C GLU A 179 12.84 20.31 -20.27
N GLU A 180 13.27 19.35 -19.47
CA GLU A 180 12.71 18.00 -19.43
C GLU A 180 12.44 17.57 -18.00
N ARG A 181 11.58 16.55 -17.84
CA ARG A 181 11.31 15.91 -16.55
C ARG A 181 12.36 14.84 -16.27
N ASN A 182 12.90 14.82 -15.06
CA ASN A 182 13.69 13.68 -14.57
C ASN A 182 13.33 13.32 -13.11
N TYR A 183 13.36 12.02 -12.82
CA TYR A 183 12.98 11.48 -11.51
C TYR A 183 14.11 11.61 -10.50
N CYS A 184 13.73 11.85 -9.25
CA CYS A 184 14.65 11.92 -8.14
C CYS A 184 14.67 10.60 -7.37
N ASP A 185 15.87 10.19 -6.96
CA ASP A 185 16.03 9.01 -6.11
C ASP A 185 15.68 9.34 -4.66
N ILE A 186 14.38 9.25 -4.34
CA ILE A 186 13.86 9.47 -2.99
C ILE A 186 13.58 8.11 -2.33
N PRO A 187 14.28 7.78 -1.23
CA PRO A 187 14.09 6.52 -0.54
C PRO A 187 12.72 6.46 0.13
N PHE A 188 12.19 5.25 0.25
CA PHE A 188 11.06 5.00 1.13
C PHE A 188 11.48 5.13 2.59
N CYS A 189 10.57 5.60 3.44
CA CYS A 189 10.84 5.68 4.87
C CYS A 189 11.05 4.29 5.48
N ASP A 190 12.11 4.16 6.28
CA ASP A 190 12.37 3.00 7.12
C ASP A 190 11.39 2.92 8.29
N ASP A 191 11.02 1.69 8.69
CA ASP A 191 10.37 1.41 9.96
C ASP A 191 11.27 1.82 11.14
N GLN A 192 12.60 1.88 10.98
CA GLN A 192 13.53 2.36 12.00
C GLN A 192 13.41 3.88 12.26
N VAL A 193 13.08 4.66 11.22
CA VAL A 193 12.69 6.07 11.39
C VAL A 193 11.40 6.08 12.21
N MET A 194 10.37 5.33 11.83
CA MET A 194 9.12 5.23 12.61
C MET A 194 9.31 4.69 14.05
N ALA A 195 10.33 3.86 14.31
CA ALA A 195 10.68 3.39 15.64
C ALA A 195 11.40 4.46 16.47
N GLN A 196 12.28 5.26 15.85
CA GLN A 196 12.86 6.46 16.47
C GLN A 196 11.78 7.48 16.84
N TRP A 197 10.70 7.57 16.05
CA TRP A 197 9.51 8.36 16.38
C TRP A 197 8.79 7.85 17.64
N LEU A 198 8.70 6.54 17.85
CA LEU A 198 8.16 5.93 19.08
C LEU A 198 9.10 6.12 20.28
N MET A 199 10.42 6.12 20.07
CA MET A 199 11.41 6.37 21.13
C MET A 199 11.37 7.80 21.67
N ALA A 200 10.99 8.79 20.85
CA ALA A 200 10.83 10.19 21.27
C ALA A 200 9.69 10.43 22.29
N LEU A 201 8.76 9.47 22.44
CA LEU A 201 7.61 9.51 23.36
C LEU A 201 7.92 9.11 24.83
N HIS A 202 9.20 9.03 25.23
CA HIS A 202 9.61 8.67 26.60
C HIS A 202 9.16 7.28 27.11
N LEU A 203 8.88 6.32 26.23
CA LEU A 203 8.79 4.89 26.59
C LEU A 203 10.19 4.23 26.67
N HIS A 204 11.14 4.90 27.33
CA HIS A 204 12.55 4.50 27.35
C HIS A 204 12.81 3.12 27.98
N TYR A 205 11.90 2.63 28.82
CA TYR A 205 12.12 1.39 29.58
C TYR A 205 11.58 0.14 28.86
N THR A 206 10.43 0.25 28.20
CA THR A 206 9.74 -0.90 27.58
C THR A 206 10.32 -1.27 26.22
N LEU A 207 10.86 -0.30 25.46
CA LEU A 207 11.39 -0.55 24.12
C LEU A 207 12.79 -1.16 24.09
N ARG A 208 13.65 -0.92 25.09
CA ARG A 208 14.97 -1.56 25.16
C ARG A 208 14.84 -3.07 25.39
N GLN A 209 13.88 -3.50 26.22
CA GLN A 209 13.51 -4.91 26.35
C GLN A 209 12.91 -5.48 25.06
N LEU A 210 12.04 -4.73 24.36
CA LEU A 210 11.48 -5.18 23.08
C LEU A 210 12.53 -5.27 21.96
N MET A 211 13.56 -4.43 21.94
CA MET A 211 14.63 -4.51 20.92
C MET A 211 15.67 -5.58 21.21
N GLU A 212 15.92 -5.93 22.49
CA GLU A 212 16.75 -7.08 22.86
C GLU A 212 16.02 -8.42 22.61
N GLU A 213 14.69 -8.45 22.72
CA GLU A 213 13.87 -9.64 22.42
C GLU A 213 13.48 -9.77 20.93
N SER A 214 13.45 -8.68 20.16
CA SER A 214 13.00 -8.72 18.76
C SER A 214 14.07 -9.07 17.74
N GLY A 215 15.35 -9.20 18.13
CA GLY A 215 16.41 -9.68 17.25
C GLY A 215 16.35 -9.07 15.86
N SER A 216 16.29 -7.73 15.78
CA SER A 216 16.36 -6.87 14.58
C SER A 216 16.36 -7.65 13.25
N LYS A 217 15.18 -8.00 12.75
CA LYS A 217 15.04 -8.46 11.37
C LYS A 217 15.30 -7.24 10.49
N SER A 218 16.40 -7.28 9.75
CA SER A 218 16.78 -6.32 8.72
C SER A 218 15.62 -6.05 7.76
N TRP A 219 15.69 -4.89 7.09
CA TRP A 219 14.90 -4.59 5.90
C TRP A 219 14.72 -5.82 5.01
N PRO A 220 13.61 -5.91 4.27
CA PRO A 220 13.53 -6.96 3.27
C PRO A 220 14.62 -6.76 2.22
N ASP A 221 15.58 -7.68 2.17
CA ASP A 221 16.74 -7.61 1.27
C ASP A 221 16.32 -7.61 -0.22
N CYS A 222 15.06 -7.96 -0.53
CA CYS A 222 14.47 -7.88 -1.86
C CYS A 222 13.01 -7.42 -1.82
N VAL A 223 12.74 -6.31 -2.50
CA VAL A 223 11.39 -5.80 -2.76
C VAL A 223 11.05 -6.08 -4.21
N MET A 224 9.94 -6.77 -4.44
CA MET A 224 9.46 -7.15 -5.76
C MET A 224 8.09 -6.50 -6.01
N TYR A 225 7.80 -6.18 -7.27
CA TYR A 225 6.51 -5.68 -7.71
C TYR A 225 6.23 -6.13 -9.14
N SER A 226 4.95 -6.30 -9.51
CA SER A 226 4.53 -6.48 -10.89
C SER A 226 3.45 -5.46 -11.23
N THR A 227 3.68 -4.64 -12.24
CA THR A 227 2.63 -3.80 -12.82
C THR A 227 1.89 -4.63 -13.86
N VAL A 228 0.66 -5.04 -13.55
CA VAL A 228 -0.25 -5.59 -14.57
C VAL A 228 -1.47 -4.69 -14.64
N ASN A 229 -1.75 -4.19 -15.84
CA ASN A 229 -3.02 -3.56 -16.18
C ASN A 229 -4.12 -4.64 -16.26
N GLY A 230 -4.50 -5.23 -15.11
CA GLY A 230 -5.46 -6.32 -15.00
C GLY A 230 -5.08 -7.37 -13.95
N GLU A 231 -6.03 -8.22 -13.52
CA GLU A 231 -5.74 -9.35 -12.62
C GLU A 231 -4.72 -10.30 -13.26
N PRO A 232 -3.74 -10.85 -12.50
CA PRO A 232 -2.72 -11.72 -13.07
C PRO A 232 -3.37 -12.98 -13.65
N VAL A 233 -3.27 -13.12 -14.97
CA VAL A 233 -3.93 -14.22 -15.69
C VAL A 233 -3.21 -15.54 -15.45
N VAL A 234 -1.90 -15.55 -15.21
CA VAL A 234 -1.09 -16.77 -14.99
C VAL A 234 0.06 -16.53 -14.03
N HIS A 235 0.31 -17.49 -13.15
CA HIS A 235 1.54 -17.57 -12.36
C HIS A 235 2.68 -18.01 -13.27
N ASN A 236 3.79 -17.27 -13.37
CA ASN A 236 4.87 -17.54 -14.33
C ASN A 236 6.25 -17.72 -13.69
N LEU A 237 6.43 -17.30 -12.42
CA LEU A 237 7.69 -17.40 -11.69
C LEU A 237 7.53 -18.34 -10.50
N PHE A 238 7.85 -19.62 -10.70
CA PHE A 238 7.83 -20.62 -9.64
C PHE A 238 9.22 -20.78 -9.03
N THR A 239 9.32 -20.45 -7.75
CA THR A 239 10.54 -20.66 -6.95
C THR A 239 10.35 -21.90 -6.08
N SER A 240 11.38 -22.72 -5.94
CA SER A 240 11.31 -23.93 -5.10
C SER A 240 11.13 -23.58 -3.63
N LEU A 241 10.15 -24.19 -2.97
CA LEU A 241 10.07 -24.26 -1.52
C LEU A 241 10.99 -25.40 -1.05
N ASN A 242 11.81 -25.14 -0.03
CA ASN A 242 12.49 -26.23 0.66
C ASN A 242 11.44 -27.19 1.21
N THR A 243 11.55 -28.49 0.89
CA THR A 243 10.50 -29.50 1.15
C THR A 243 10.15 -29.69 2.63
N SER A 244 10.94 -29.13 3.55
CA SER A 244 10.69 -29.13 5.00
C SER A 244 9.91 -27.91 5.51
N LEU A 245 9.61 -26.92 4.68
CA LEU A 245 8.82 -25.76 5.07
C LEU A 245 7.33 -26.11 5.05
N ASN A 246 6.66 -25.82 6.16
CA ASN A 246 5.21 -25.88 6.31
C ASN A 246 4.60 -24.51 6.58
N ASN A 247 5.42 -23.46 6.49
CA ASN A 247 5.02 -22.08 6.68
C ASN A 247 5.80 -21.14 5.74
N LEU A 248 5.22 -19.96 5.54
CA LEU A 248 5.79 -18.87 4.76
C LEU A 248 5.42 -17.55 5.42
N THR A 249 6.37 -16.62 5.49
CA THR A 249 6.10 -15.22 5.88
C THR A 249 6.18 -14.33 4.66
N ILE A 250 5.28 -13.37 4.54
CA ILE A 250 5.21 -12.43 3.41
C ILE A 250 4.99 -11.03 3.98
N GLY A 251 5.85 -10.09 3.60
CA GLY A 251 5.63 -8.67 3.86
C GLY A 251 4.93 -8.05 2.68
N LEU A 252 3.81 -7.34 2.89
CA LEU A 252 3.09 -6.62 1.85
C LEU A 252 2.96 -5.13 2.20
N LYS A 253 3.08 -4.26 1.21
CA LYS A 253 2.85 -2.81 1.35
C LYS A 253 2.19 -2.29 0.08
N LEU A 254 1.24 -1.36 0.18
CA LEU A 254 0.67 -0.77 -1.03
C LEU A 254 1.76 -0.01 -1.78
N TRP A 255 1.89 -0.26 -3.08
CA TRP A 255 2.70 0.59 -3.96
C TRP A 255 2.09 1.98 -4.01
N GLU A 256 0.79 2.05 -4.31
CA GLU A 256 0.01 3.26 -4.35
C GLU A 256 -1.11 3.21 -3.31
N PRO A 257 -1.18 4.16 -2.35
CA PRO A 257 -2.30 4.23 -1.42
C PRO A 257 -3.65 4.47 -2.11
N SER A 258 -3.65 5.05 -3.32
CA SER A 258 -4.84 5.18 -4.17
C SER A 258 -5.38 3.84 -4.64
N MET A 259 -4.53 2.83 -4.77
CA MET A 259 -4.95 1.49 -5.19
C MET A 259 -5.49 0.66 -4.02
N TRP A 260 -5.76 1.26 -2.86
CA TRP A 260 -6.07 0.52 -1.64
C TRP A 260 -7.18 -0.54 -1.82
N SER A 261 -8.24 -0.30 -2.59
CA SER A 261 -9.34 -1.28 -2.80
C SER A 261 -9.06 -2.27 -3.93
N GLY A 262 -8.26 -1.89 -4.93
CA GLY A 262 -7.88 -2.78 -6.05
C GLY A 262 -6.64 -3.61 -5.78
N ALA A 263 -5.91 -3.30 -4.70
CA ALA A 263 -4.65 -3.91 -4.36
C ALA A 263 -4.83 -5.33 -3.84
N LYS A 264 -4.28 -6.29 -4.59
CA LYS A 264 -4.32 -7.71 -4.28
C LYS A 264 -2.98 -8.36 -4.55
N VAL A 265 -2.66 -9.37 -3.76
CA VAL A 265 -1.55 -10.30 -3.99
C VAL A 265 -2.13 -11.70 -4.06
N TYR A 266 -1.64 -12.45 -5.04
CA TYR A 266 -1.99 -13.83 -5.32
C TYR A 266 -0.75 -14.66 -5.07
N LEU A 267 -0.83 -15.58 -4.12
CA LEU A 267 0.21 -16.55 -3.84
C LEU A 267 -0.28 -17.93 -4.29
N ALA A 268 0.39 -18.50 -5.28
CA ALA A 268 0.20 -19.90 -5.64
C ALA A 268 1.18 -20.78 -4.85
N LEU A 269 0.66 -21.85 -4.26
CA LEU A 269 1.46 -22.95 -3.72
C LEU A 269 1.18 -24.20 -4.55
N SER A 270 2.21 -24.84 -5.09
CA SER A 270 2.04 -25.95 -6.03
C SER A 270 3.05 -27.08 -5.85
N ALA A 271 2.67 -28.28 -6.31
CA ALA A 271 3.54 -29.44 -6.43
C ALA A 271 4.40 -29.42 -7.70
N ILE A 272 4.02 -28.61 -8.71
CA ILE A 272 4.71 -28.49 -9.99
C ILE A 272 5.03 -27.02 -10.30
N ALA A 273 6.16 -26.78 -10.96
CA ALA A 273 6.50 -25.48 -11.53
C ALA A 273 5.88 -25.36 -12.94
N SER A 274 4.61 -24.96 -13.02
CA SER A 274 3.88 -24.87 -14.29
C SER A 274 3.16 -23.53 -14.42
N PRO A 275 3.33 -22.82 -15.54
CA PRO A 275 2.57 -21.61 -15.80
C PRO A 275 1.07 -21.88 -15.87
N ALA A 276 0.31 -21.41 -14.88
CA ALA A 276 -1.11 -21.72 -14.73
C ALA A 276 -1.85 -20.67 -13.90
N THR A 277 -3.16 -20.57 -14.09
CA THR A 277 -4.05 -19.82 -13.19
C THR A 277 -4.27 -20.59 -11.89
N GLY A 278 -4.70 -19.93 -10.81
CA GLY A 278 -5.11 -20.63 -9.58
C GLY A 278 -6.17 -21.71 -9.84
N GLU A 279 -7.15 -21.41 -10.70
CA GLU A 279 -8.22 -22.33 -11.10
C GLU A 279 -7.66 -23.56 -11.85
N GLN A 280 -6.69 -23.36 -12.75
CA GLN A 280 -6.03 -24.46 -13.46
C GLN A 280 -5.22 -25.34 -12.52
N LEU A 281 -4.46 -24.75 -11.60
CA LEU A 281 -3.72 -25.49 -10.57
C LEU A 281 -4.66 -26.33 -9.69
N SER A 282 -5.79 -25.75 -9.30
CA SER A 282 -6.85 -26.41 -8.54
C SER A 282 -7.46 -27.57 -9.35
N LYS A 283 -7.79 -27.35 -10.63
CA LYS A 283 -8.36 -28.36 -11.53
C LYS A 283 -7.44 -29.54 -11.77
N TRP A 284 -6.13 -29.31 -11.89
CA TRP A 284 -5.13 -30.37 -11.96
C TRP A 284 -4.89 -31.05 -10.61
N GLY A 285 -5.44 -30.48 -9.53
CA GLY A 285 -5.13 -30.80 -8.14
C GLY A 285 -3.61 -30.79 -7.91
N ALA A 286 -2.96 -29.79 -8.49
CA ALA A 286 -1.51 -29.60 -8.48
C ALA A 286 -1.09 -28.41 -7.60
N GLY A 287 -2.04 -27.62 -7.12
CA GLY A 287 -1.77 -26.46 -6.30
C GLY A 287 -3.03 -25.76 -5.84
N ILE A 288 -2.82 -24.71 -5.07
CA ILE A 288 -3.83 -23.83 -4.49
C ILE A 288 -3.42 -22.38 -4.72
N GLU A 289 -4.38 -21.46 -4.60
CA GLU A 289 -4.12 -20.03 -4.69
C GLU A 289 -4.72 -19.28 -3.51
N ILE A 290 -3.92 -18.44 -2.88
CA ILE A 290 -4.30 -17.59 -1.77
C ILE A 290 -4.30 -16.13 -2.25
N THR A 291 -5.42 -15.44 -2.04
CA THR A 291 -5.53 -14.00 -2.26
C THR A 291 -5.36 -13.26 -0.94
N ILE A 292 -4.55 -12.20 -0.95
CA ILE A 292 -4.41 -11.23 0.15
C ILE A 292 -4.67 -9.84 -0.42
N GLY A 293 -5.73 -9.19 0.06
CA GLY A 293 -6.12 -7.87 -0.43
C GLY A 293 -7.00 -7.14 0.57
N ASN A 294 -7.17 -5.83 0.37
CA ASN A 294 -7.99 -5.03 1.27
C ASN A 294 -9.49 -5.25 1.10
N THR A 295 -9.96 -5.75 -0.04
CA THR A 295 -11.38 -6.07 -0.26
C THR A 295 -11.73 -7.49 0.15
N GLY A 296 -10.76 -8.40 0.16
CA GLY A 296 -10.97 -9.80 0.50
C GLY A 296 -9.63 -10.55 0.58
N SER A 297 -9.53 -11.46 1.55
CA SER A 297 -8.37 -12.33 1.72
C SER A 297 -8.83 -13.75 2.04
N GLY A 298 -8.16 -14.75 1.50
CA GLY A 298 -8.46 -16.16 1.74
C GLY A 298 -8.04 -17.08 0.60
N LEU A 299 -8.44 -18.34 0.66
CA LEU A 299 -8.20 -19.31 -0.41
C LEU A 299 -9.11 -18.98 -1.62
N SER A 300 -8.52 -18.52 -2.72
CA SER A 300 -9.20 -18.17 -3.97
C SER A 300 -9.33 -19.35 -4.93
N ALA A 301 -8.47 -20.37 -4.83
CA ALA A 301 -8.59 -21.62 -5.60
C ALA A 301 -8.07 -22.83 -4.82
N GLY A 302 -8.68 -24.01 -5.04
CA GLY A 302 -8.25 -25.28 -4.44
C GLY A 302 -8.93 -25.65 -3.10
N SER A 303 -9.98 -24.92 -2.71
CA SER A 303 -10.77 -25.21 -1.50
C SER A 303 -11.67 -26.44 -1.69
N LYS A 304 -11.89 -27.22 -0.63
CA LYS A 304 -12.87 -28.33 -0.60
C LYS A 304 -14.32 -27.87 -0.54
N ASP A 305 -14.57 -26.73 0.11
CA ASP A 305 -15.92 -26.31 0.51
C ASP A 305 -16.60 -25.36 -0.49
N LYS A 306 -15.98 -25.09 -1.65
CA LYS A 306 -16.45 -24.04 -2.58
C LYS A 306 -17.00 -24.62 -3.89
N ASP A 307 -18.33 -24.50 -4.04
CA ASP A 307 -19.04 -24.54 -5.33
C ASP A 307 -18.79 -23.19 -6.05
N ASP A 308 -18.05 -23.22 -7.16
CA ASP A 308 -17.88 -22.23 -8.25
C ASP A 308 -17.63 -20.72 -7.96
N ASP A 309 -17.72 -20.20 -6.73
CA ASP A 309 -17.34 -18.81 -6.39
C ASP A 309 -16.63 -18.74 -5.02
N ALA A 310 -15.33 -18.45 -5.03
CA ALA A 310 -14.55 -18.41 -3.80
C ALA A 310 -14.90 -17.18 -2.93
N GLU A 311 -15.77 -17.35 -1.93
CA GLU A 311 -16.07 -16.30 -0.93
C GLU A 311 -14.81 -15.95 -0.12
N LEU A 312 -14.25 -14.76 -0.34
CA LEU A 312 -13.06 -14.26 0.37
C LEU A 312 -13.49 -13.50 1.64
N THR A 313 -12.73 -13.65 2.73
CA THR A 313 -13.00 -12.92 3.98
C THR A 313 -12.73 -11.43 3.78
N PRO A 314 -13.73 -10.53 4.01
CA PRO A 314 -13.53 -9.09 3.89
C PRO A 314 -12.44 -8.60 4.85
N THR A 315 -11.44 -7.89 4.33
CA THR A 315 -10.23 -7.52 5.07
C THR A 315 -9.80 -6.07 4.84
N PRO A 316 -10.67 -5.08 5.11
CA PRO A 316 -10.40 -3.66 4.84
C PRO A 316 -9.15 -3.15 5.56
N GLY A 317 -8.26 -2.49 4.81
CA GLY A 317 -7.05 -1.86 5.34
C GLY A 317 -6.00 -2.85 5.86
N ILE A 318 -6.08 -4.13 5.49
CA ILE A 318 -5.15 -5.15 5.93
C ILE A 318 -3.73 -4.92 5.38
N ILE A 319 -3.62 -4.35 4.19
CA ILE A 319 -2.39 -3.86 3.54
C ILE A 319 -2.37 -2.33 3.61
N SER A 320 -1.29 -1.79 4.15
CA SER A 320 -1.11 -0.33 4.32
C SER A 320 -0.10 0.20 3.31
N GLY A 321 -0.27 1.45 2.87
CA GLY A 321 0.76 2.19 2.14
C GLY A 321 1.82 2.83 3.04
N SER A 322 1.55 2.97 4.35
CA SER A 322 2.48 3.65 5.27
C SER A 322 3.41 2.71 6.03
N LYS A 323 3.08 1.41 6.10
CA LYS A 323 3.86 0.40 6.83
C LYS A 323 3.78 -0.97 6.15
N TRP A 324 4.80 -1.80 6.33
CA TRP A 324 4.73 -3.20 5.94
C TRP A 324 3.69 -3.92 6.81
N SER A 325 2.80 -4.66 6.14
CA SER A 325 1.92 -5.62 6.77
C SER A 325 2.53 -7.01 6.58
N TRP A 326 2.91 -7.64 7.68
CA TRP A 326 3.45 -9.00 7.66
C TRP A 326 2.36 -10.03 7.85
N PHE A 327 2.39 -11.04 6.99
CA PHE A 327 1.48 -12.16 6.96
C PHE A 327 2.26 -13.44 7.12
N TRP A 328 1.65 -14.39 7.82
CA TRP A 328 2.15 -15.73 7.91
C TRP A 328 1.11 -16.68 7.31
N LEU A 329 1.61 -17.66 6.60
CA LEU A 329 0.85 -18.76 6.02
C LEU A 329 1.40 -20.04 6.60
N SER A 330 0.53 -20.94 7.03
CA SER A 330 0.90 -22.27 7.51
C SER A 330 -0.02 -23.30 6.88
N TRP A 331 0.54 -24.45 6.50
CA TRP A 331 -0.24 -25.56 5.95
C TRP A 331 0.13 -26.88 6.60
N GLY A 332 -0.82 -27.80 6.64
CA GLY A 332 -0.62 -29.14 7.17
C GLY A 332 -1.93 -29.86 7.46
N GLY A 333 -1.93 -31.19 7.33
CA GLY A 333 -3.10 -32.01 7.61
C GLY A 333 -4.32 -31.69 6.74
N GLY A 334 -4.13 -31.22 5.51
CA GLY A 334 -5.19 -30.82 4.59
C GLY A 334 -5.75 -29.40 4.82
N PHE A 335 -5.21 -28.66 5.79
CA PHE A 335 -5.63 -27.30 6.09
C PHE A 335 -4.56 -26.29 5.76
N ILE A 336 -5.00 -25.11 5.34
CA ILE A 336 -4.18 -23.93 5.22
C ILE A 336 -4.73 -22.79 6.07
N THR A 337 -3.84 -22.10 6.77
CA THR A 337 -4.17 -20.99 7.65
C THR A 337 -3.38 -19.77 7.24
N LEU A 338 -4.09 -18.67 6.98
CA LEU A 338 -3.53 -17.36 6.72
C LEU A 338 -3.77 -16.47 7.94
N GLY A 339 -2.71 -15.83 8.43
CA GLY A 339 -2.79 -14.88 9.54
C GLY A 339 -1.96 -13.63 9.31
N LYS A 340 -2.26 -12.60 10.10
CA LYS A 340 -1.49 -11.36 10.15
C LYS A 340 -0.63 -11.34 11.41
N GLU A 341 0.61 -10.91 11.28
CA GLU A 341 1.50 -10.77 12.42
C GLU A 341 0.94 -9.79 13.46
N GLY A 342 1.09 -10.11 14.74
CA GLY A 342 0.50 -9.34 15.85
C GLY A 342 -1.00 -9.52 16.05
N THR A 343 -1.66 -10.41 15.31
CA THR A 343 -3.08 -10.76 15.51
C THR A 343 -3.24 -12.19 16.03
N ILE A 344 -4.15 -12.39 16.98
CA ILE A 344 -4.41 -13.71 17.59
C ILE A 344 -5.35 -14.54 16.69
N LYS A 345 -6.31 -13.89 16.06
CA LYS A 345 -7.29 -14.55 15.19
C LYS A 345 -6.74 -14.65 13.77
N PRO A 346 -6.69 -15.85 13.15
CA PRO A 346 -6.32 -15.98 11.75
C PRO A 346 -7.35 -15.30 10.85
N ILE A 347 -6.89 -14.87 9.68
CA ILE A 347 -7.71 -14.23 8.64
C ILE A 347 -8.65 -15.28 8.02
N THR A 348 -8.09 -16.43 7.66
CA THR A 348 -8.83 -17.58 7.16
C THR A 348 -8.19 -18.88 7.60
N ILE A 349 -9.01 -19.93 7.70
CA ILE A 349 -8.62 -21.32 7.81
C ILE A 349 -9.46 -22.06 6.78
N ASP A 350 -8.84 -22.68 5.78
CA ASP A 350 -9.51 -23.35 4.68
C ASP A 350 -8.98 -24.78 4.51
N GLU A 351 -9.84 -25.70 4.07
CA GLU A 351 -9.47 -27.06 3.73
C GLU A 351 -9.22 -27.19 2.22
N TYR A 352 -8.16 -27.90 1.81
CA TYR A 352 -7.81 -28.11 0.41
C TYR A 352 -7.74 -29.59 0.04
N VAL A 353 -8.04 -29.92 -1.23
CA VAL A 353 -8.15 -31.31 -1.70
C VAL A 353 -6.75 -31.89 -1.97
N GLU A 354 -6.40 -33.00 -1.31
CA GLU A 354 -5.21 -33.81 -1.63
C GLU A 354 -5.58 -35.20 -2.16
N GLU A 355 -6.86 -35.59 -2.12
CA GLU A 355 -7.28 -36.93 -2.48
C GLU A 355 -7.28 -37.15 -4.00
N ASN A 356 -6.66 -38.24 -4.46
CA ASN A 356 -6.60 -38.66 -5.87
C ASN A 356 -6.04 -37.61 -6.84
N ASN A 357 -5.17 -36.71 -6.36
CA ASN A 357 -4.57 -35.68 -7.19
C ASN A 357 -3.05 -35.54 -6.98
N ILE A 358 -2.43 -34.57 -7.67
CA ILE A 358 -0.97 -34.38 -7.67
C ILE A 358 -0.46 -33.94 -6.29
N LEU A 359 -1.22 -33.13 -5.53
CA LEU A 359 -0.89 -32.77 -4.15
C LEU A 359 -0.83 -34.03 -3.24
N GLY A 360 -1.70 -35.00 -3.49
CA GLY A 360 -1.71 -36.30 -2.79
C GLY A 360 -0.45 -37.16 -2.97
N LEU A 361 0.42 -36.86 -3.95
CA LEU A 361 1.69 -37.57 -4.11
C LEU A 361 2.70 -37.26 -3.00
N LYS A 362 2.57 -36.06 -2.39
CA LYS A 362 3.35 -35.66 -1.21
C LYS A 362 2.46 -34.86 -0.25
N PRO A 363 1.58 -35.55 0.52
CA PRO A 363 0.58 -34.92 1.38
C PRO A 363 1.20 -33.91 2.35
N GLY A 364 0.55 -32.76 2.51
CA GLY A 364 0.99 -31.70 3.41
C GLY A 364 2.25 -30.95 2.96
N SER A 365 2.71 -31.10 1.71
CA SER A 365 3.90 -30.40 1.21
C SER A 365 3.68 -29.75 -0.16
N PHE A 366 4.08 -28.49 -0.28
CA PHE A 366 4.19 -27.79 -1.56
C PHE A 366 5.67 -27.73 -1.97
N GLN A 367 5.92 -27.88 -3.26
CA GLN A 367 7.29 -27.92 -3.81
C GLN A 367 7.71 -26.57 -4.39
N TYR A 368 6.74 -25.75 -4.80
CA TYR A 368 6.98 -24.47 -5.43
C TYR A 368 5.99 -23.43 -4.92
N TYR A 369 6.41 -22.17 -4.99
CA TYR A 369 5.53 -21.02 -4.81
C TYR A 369 5.71 -20.02 -5.95
N SER A 370 4.65 -19.28 -6.25
CA SER A 370 4.66 -18.13 -7.15
C SER A 370 3.87 -17.00 -6.49
N ILE A 371 4.32 -15.77 -6.71
CA ILE A 371 3.65 -14.58 -6.20
C ILE A 371 3.40 -13.61 -7.35
N ALA A 372 2.19 -13.10 -7.43
CA ALA A 372 1.78 -12.06 -8.35
C ALA A 372 0.95 -11.01 -7.60
N GLY A 373 0.89 -9.78 -8.09
CA GLY A 373 0.06 -8.77 -7.44
C GLY A 373 -0.20 -7.55 -8.30
N THR A 374 -1.22 -6.79 -7.93
CA THR A 374 -1.62 -5.54 -8.56
C THR A 374 -1.54 -4.42 -7.53
N GLY A 375 -0.70 -3.40 -7.75
CA GLY A 375 -0.60 -2.25 -6.84
C GLY A 375 -0.02 -2.53 -5.44
N VAL A 376 0.71 -3.64 -5.28
CA VAL A 376 1.32 -4.07 -4.01
C VAL A 376 2.80 -4.34 -4.21
N LEU A 377 3.62 -3.86 -3.28
CA LEU A 377 4.99 -4.28 -3.03
C LEU A 377 4.99 -5.51 -2.13
N TRP A 378 5.83 -6.49 -2.44
CA TRP A 378 6.00 -7.64 -1.55
C TRP A 378 7.47 -7.95 -1.25
N SER A 379 7.64 -8.60 -0.12
CA SER A 379 8.90 -9.08 0.42
C SER A 379 8.74 -10.53 0.87
N LEU A 380 9.72 -11.36 0.53
CA LEU A 380 9.76 -12.78 0.87
C LEU A 380 11.09 -13.15 1.55
N PRO A 381 11.10 -14.15 2.43
CA PRO A 381 12.26 -14.52 3.23
C PRO A 381 13.36 -15.26 2.45
N PHE A 382 13.14 -15.63 1.19
CA PHE A 382 14.02 -16.51 0.41
C PHE A 382 14.81 -15.80 -0.70
N CYS A 383 14.84 -14.46 -0.70
CA CYS A 383 15.44 -13.71 -1.80
C CYS A 383 16.95 -13.47 -1.70
N GLU A 384 17.69 -14.17 -0.84
CA GLU A 384 19.14 -13.96 -0.74
C GLU A 384 19.96 -14.64 -1.87
N LYS A 385 20.81 -13.78 -2.45
CA LYS A 385 21.96 -13.97 -3.35
C LYS A 385 21.63 -14.42 -4.77
N GLY A 386 21.91 -13.49 -5.68
CA GLY A 386 21.79 -13.62 -7.11
C GLY A 386 22.23 -14.99 -7.62
N ILE A 387 21.47 -15.46 -8.61
CA ILE A 387 21.96 -16.39 -9.61
C ILE A 387 23.25 -15.75 -10.16
N SER A 388 24.42 -16.20 -9.68
CA SER A 388 25.60 -16.12 -10.52
C SER A 388 25.32 -17.10 -11.65
N LEU A 389 25.08 -16.55 -12.83
CA LEU A 389 25.30 -17.29 -14.04
C LEU A 389 26.82 -17.44 -14.15
N ASP A 390 27.34 -18.52 -13.54
CA ASP A 390 28.66 -19.05 -13.91
C ASP A 390 28.52 -19.94 -15.15
#